data_AF-A0A7U9SLS8-F1
#
_entry.id   AF-A0A7U9SLS8-F1
#
_cell.length_a   1.000
_cell.length_b   1.000
_cell.length_c   1.000
_cell.angle_alpha   90.00
_cell.angle_beta   90.00
_cell.angle_gamma   90.00
#
_symmetry.space_group_name_H-M   'P 1'
#
loop_
_entity.id
_entity.type
_entity.pdbx_description
1 polymer ?
#
loop_
_entity_poly.entity_id
_entity_poly.type
_entity_poly.pdbx_seq_one_letter_code
_entity_poly.pdbx_strand_id
1 'polypeptide(L)'
;MGFQDGMRQMLLRVAAGEVEPKEWETWWNSNKAVLEESLSRGDRGRMMPALWSANYYWMAKTQSGVAYYFHSQGRPVKTSGYYEEKAKEEEFRNRQKAMEAYHRKTASARRFWEEYLEKHTAETITFDWKTLLGTPPGQKPPKAFSYKNARTTEQWKECGEELKLRLKENLQAKIAPVAKAYGMKKAGPKTFVREKNGLVSRIQFIGYFRGGGYEAMTCYFCPIYAIQYGILSLPGDVSQGEYFQKMLNGWGVIEYGMEAVDAAMVEGINRKFDDILTFLADGVLPEWQKIDSLETYFAKERRDYLEATQKGPNDPRTGRPMWNLDAEGKPDPWRADDYLFGVWDLLNGKGTEGYARLEECVRHNSDYMENRLKEFPKACNDPRDAMAVMYRNAQLFLETKEIPDAQKRQDAIRGIYEEVCRFMRYYHGLAKKTERT
;
A
#
# COMPACT_ATOMS: atom_id res chain seq x y z
N MET A 1 -12.01 29.23 49.90
CA MET A 1 -12.19 27.94 49.21
C MET A 1 -10.85 27.22 49.26
N GLY A 2 -10.80 25.98 49.75
CA GLY A 2 -9.52 25.27 49.93
C GLY A 2 -8.93 24.79 48.60
N PHE A 3 -7.64 24.50 48.57
CA PHE A 3 -6.96 23.97 47.37
C PHE A 3 -7.64 22.71 46.82
N GLN A 4 -8.09 21.82 47.69
CA GLN A 4 -8.79 20.58 47.32
C GLN A 4 -10.11 20.84 46.58
N ASP A 5 -10.87 21.86 46.99
CA ASP A 5 -12.10 22.25 46.31
C ASP A 5 -11.81 22.86 44.93
N GLY A 6 -10.78 23.70 44.84
CA GLY A 6 -10.31 24.29 43.58
C GLY A 6 -9.78 23.26 42.60
N MET A 7 -9.00 22.28 43.08
CA MET A 7 -8.52 21.13 42.30
C MET A 7 -9.71 20.34 41.77
N ARG A 8 -10.66 19.97 42.64
CA ARG A 8 -11.85 19.22 42.23
C ARG A 8 -12.67 19.95 41.17
N GLN A 9 -12.87 21.27 41.32
CA GLN A 9 -13.55 22.08 40.31
C GLN A 9 -12.83 22.07 38.97
N MET A 10 -11.50 22.26 38.98
CA MET A 10 -10.71 22.21 37.74
C MET A 10 -10.82 20.84 37.05
N LEU A 11 -10.68 19.75 37.81
CA LEU A 11 -10.83 18.40 37.26
C LEU A 11 -12.23 18.16 36.68
N LEU A 12 -13.29 18.65 37.32
CA LEU A 12 -14.65 18.55 36.77
C LEU A 12 -14.80 19.34 35.46
N ARG A 13 -14.20 20.53 35.36
CA ARG A 13 -14.17 21.31 34.11
C ARG A 13 -13.43 20.57 33.00
N VAL A 14 -12.31 19.92 33.31
CA VAL A 14 -11.59 19.05 32.37
C VAL A 14 -12.48 17.86 31.95
N ALA A 15 -13.17 17.21 32.88
CA ALA A 15 -14.10 16.13 32.55
C ALA A 15 -15.21 16.60 31.60
N ALA A 16 -15.73 17.81 31.81
CA ALA A 16 -16.75 18.45 30.97
C ALA A 16 -16.24 18.97 29.62
N GLY A 17 -14.91 19.06 29.41
CA GLY A 17 -14.32 19.59 28.18
C GLY A 17 -14.23 21.12 28.14
N GLU A 18 -14.27 21.80 29.28
CA GLU A 18 -14.38 23.27 29.38
C GLU A 18 -13.03 23.99 29.58
N VAL A 19 -11.93 23.23 29.58
CA VAL A 19 -10.58 23.76 29.83
C VAL A 19 -9.76 23.68 28.56
N GLU A 20 -9.18 24.79 28.13
CA GLU A 20 -8.31 24.80 26.96
C GLU A 20 -6.92 24.23 27.29
N PRO A 21 -6.19 23.60 26.34
CA PRO A 21 -4.91 22.96 26.64
C PRO A 21 -3.91 23.89 27.35
N LYS A 22 -3.80 25.15 26.91
CA LYS A 22 -2.92 26.13 27.55
C LYS A 22 -3.38 26.55 28.95
N GLU A 23 -4.69 26.58 29.19
CA GLU A 23 -5.25 26.87 30.50
C GLU A 23 -4.90 25.75 31.48
N TRP A 24 -5.06 24.49 31.06
CA TRP A 24 -4.67 23.33 31.84
C TRP A 24 -3.17 23.31 32.14
N GLU A 25 -2.32 23.51 31.14
CA GLU A 25 -0.86 23.58 31.32
C GLU A 25 -0.46 24.64 32.34
N THR A 26 -1.01 25.84 32.19
CA THR A 26 -0.72 26.97 33.09
C THR A 26 -1.15 26.63 34.51
N TRP A 27 -2.39 26.18 34.68
CA TRP A 27 -2.92 25.83 35.99
C TRP A 27 -2.14 24.69 36.65
N TRP A 28 -1.83 23.63 35.90
CA TRP A 28 -1.07 22.49 36.41
C TRP A 28 0.31 22.92 36.91
N ASN A 29 1.03 23.70 36.10
CA ASN A 29 2.38 24.16 36.43
C ASN A 29 2.39 25.13 37.63
N SER A 30 1.43 26.05 37.71
CA SER A 30 1.30 26.95 38.87
C SER A 30 0.97 26.23 40.17
N ASN A 31 0.36 25.04 40.10
CA ASN A 31 -0.05 24.27 41.27
C ASN A 31 0.82 23.02 41.50
N LYS A 32 1.93 22.87 40.77
CA LYS A 32 2.72 21.63 40.72
C LYS A 32 3.10 21.12 42.10
N ALA A 33 3.74 21.94 42.94
CA ALA A 33 4.20 21.53 44.27
C ALA A 33 3.07 20.93 45.13
N VAL A 34 1.91 21.59 45.15
CA VAL A 34 0.75 21.14 45.95
C VAL A 34 0.09 19.90 45.34
N LEU A 35 0.11 19.75 44.00
CA LEU A 35 -0.34 18.54 43.32
C LEU A 35 0.57 17.34 43.60
N GLU A 36 1.87 17.53 43.82
CA GLU A 36 2.79 16.44 44.18
C GLU A 36 2.49 15.86 45.55
N GLU A 37 2.01 16.68 46.48
CA GLU A 37 1.56 16.26 47.80
C GLU A 37 0.14 15.65 47.78
N SER A 38 -0.72 16.15 46.90
CA SER A 38 -2.16 15.82 46.88
C SER A 38 -2.53 14.64 45.98
N LEU A 39 -1.72 14.31 44.97
CA LEU A 39 -2.02 13.27 43.99
C LEU A 39 -0.95 12.17 43.98
N SER A 40 -1.42 10.93 43.82
CA SER A 40 -0.51 9.79 43.63
C SER A 40 0.35 9.99 42.38
N ARG A 41 1.55 9.40 42.36
CA ARG A 41 2.41 9.38 41.17
C ARG A 41 1.67 8.84 39.94
N GLY A 42 0.79 7.85 40.13
CA GLY A 42 -0.01 7.26 39.06
C GLY A 42 -1.03 8.24 38.48
N ASP A 43 -1.73 8.98 39.32
CA ASP A 43 -2.74 9.94 38.85
C ASP A 43 -2.10 11.14 38.17
N ARG A 44 -0.98 11.63 38.69
CA ARG A 44 -0.17 12.64 38.01
C ARG A 44 0.30 12.16 36.64
N GLY A 45 0.80 10.93 36.54
CA GLY A 45 1.24 10.34 35.27
C GLY A 45 0.12 10.16 34.24
N ARG A 46 -1.13 9.96 34.69
CA ARG A 46 -2.30 9.86 33.80
C ARG A 46 -2.82 11.22 33.34
N MET A 47 -2.82 12.22 34.23
CA MET A 47 -3.33 13.56 33.95
C MET A 47 -2.30 14.46 33.24
N MET A 48 -1.01 14.29 33.55
CA MET A 48 0.10 15.04 33.00
C MET A 48 1.32 14.13 32.76
N PRO A 49 1.27 13.26 31.74
CA PRO A 49 2.40 12.41 31.34
C PRO A 49 3.65 13.21 30.95
N ALA A 50 4.82 12.56 30.98
CA ALA A 50 6.12 13.23 30.77
C ALA A 50 6.29 13.90 29.38
N LEU A 51 5.55 13.43 28.36
CA LEU A 51 5.57 13.99 27.00
C LEU A 51 4.38 14.91 26.71
N TRP A 52 3.65 15.32 27.74
CA TRP A 52 2.46 16.15 27.59
C TRP A 52 2.81 17.49 26.93
N SER A 53 1.97 17.92 25.99
CA SER A 53 2.04 19.22 25.34
C SER A 53 0.65 19.83 25.18
N ALA A 54 0.58 21.16 25.10
CA ALA A 54 -0.69 21.89 25.04
C ALA A 54 -1.42 21.73 23.70
N ASN A 55 -2.01 20.57 23.49
CA ASN A 55 -2.89 20.23 22.37
C ASN A 55 -4.05 19.33 22.83
N TYR A 56 -5.03 19.15 21.95
CA TYR A 56 -6.24 18.40 22.31
C TYR A 56 -6.03 16.88 22.42
N TYR A 57 -5.02 16.33 21.73
CA TYR A 57 -4.66 14.91 21.88
C TYR A 57 -4.28 14.59 23.33
N TRP A 58 -3.43 15.44 23.94
CA TRP A 58 -3.05 15.27 25.33
C TRP A 58 -4.18 15.62 26.29
N MET A 59 -5.06 16.58 25.96
CA MET A 59 -6.26 16.83 26.77
C MET A 59 -7.21 15.64 26.81
N ALA A 60 -7.40 14.89 25.72
CA ALA A 60 -8.20 13.67 25.74
C ALA A 60 -7.61 12.60 26.69
N LYS A 61 -6.28 12.46 26.72
CA LYS A 61 -5.57 11.59 27.68
C LYS A 61 -5.73 12.10 29.11
N THR A 62 -5.58 13.41 29.32
CA THR A 62 -5.80 14.06 30.61
C THR A 62 -7.21 13.81 31.12
N GLN A 63 -8.23 14.01 30.28
CA GLN A 63 -9.64 13.78 30.61
C GLN A 63 -9.91 12.32 31.00
N SER A 64 -9.30 11.36 30.30
CA SER A 64 -9.35 9.94 30.67
C SER A 64 -8.70 9.70 32.04
N GLY A 65 -7.56 10.34 32.32
CA GLY A 65 -6.90 10.31 33.62
C GLY A 65 -7.74 10.90 34.75
N VAL A 66 -8.44 12.00 34.47
CA VAL A 66 -9.39 12.63 35.39
C VAL A 66 -10.57 11.72 35.70
N ALA A 67 -11.18 11.12 34.67
CA ALA A 67 -12.26 10.16 34.84
C ALA A 67 -11.83 8.97 35.71
N TYR A 68 -10.62 8.44 35.45
CA TYR A 68 -10.04 7.36 36.25
C TYR A 68 -9.85 7.76 37.71
N TYR A 69 -9.33 8.96 37.98
CA TYR A 69 -9.16 9.46 39.33
C TYR A 69 -10.50 9.48 40.08
N PHE A 70 -11.54 10.06 39.50
CA PHE A 70 -12.87 10.09 40.08
C PHE A 70 -13.48 8.69 40.27
N HIS A 71 -13.27 7.77 39.33
CA HIS A 71 -13.66 6.38 39.46
C HIS A 71 -12.97 5.69 40.65
N SER A 72 -11.65 5.86 40.81
CA SER A 72 -10.89 5.30 41.94
C SER A 72 -11.31 5.84 43.30
N GLN A 73 -11.88 7.06 43.34
CA GLN A 73 -12.46 7.68 44.54
C GLN A 73 -13.92 7.25 44.78
N GLY A 74 -14.45 6.29 44.02
CA GLY A 74 -15.84 5.81 44.13
C GLY A 74 -16.89 6.81 43.65
N ARG A 75 -16.50 7.80 42.85
CA ARG A 75 -17.38 8.88 42.36
C ARG A 75 -17.21 9.09 40.86
N PRO A 76 -17.59 8.11 40.02
CA PRO A 76 -17.38 8.20 38.56
C PRO A 76 -18.05 9.44 37.97
N VAL A 77 -17.39 10.06 37.00
CA VAL A 77 -17.88 11.25 36.28
C VAL A 77 -18.05 10.94 34.80
N LYS A 78 -19.05 11.54 34.18
CA LYS A 78 -19.24 11.46 32.72
C LYS A 78 -18.26 12.41 32.04
N THR A 79 -17.58 11.93 31.00
CA THR A 79 -16.69 12.74 30.17
C THR A 79 -17.42 13.27 28.93
N SER A 80 -17.05 14.47 28.51
CA SER A 80 -17.46 15.05 27.23
C SER A 80 -16.63 14.48 26.08
N GLY A 81 -17.21 14.36 24.88
CA GLY A 81 -16.48 13.99 23.66
C GLY A 81 -15.63 15.12 23.05
N TYR A 82 -15.73 16.33 23.59
CA TYR A 82 -15.14 17.55 23.02
C TYR A 82 -13.65 17.44 22.68
N TYR A 83 -12.82 16.95 23.61
CA TYR A 83 -11.38 16.86 23.35
C TYR A 83 -11.02 15.81 22.30
N GLU A 84 -11.76 14.71 22.21
CA GLU A 84 -11.54 13.72 21.17
C GLU A 84 -11.90 14.27 19.79
N GLU A 85 -13.01 15.00 19.69
CA GLU A 85 -13.43 15.68 18.46
C GLU A 85 -12.39 16.73 18.03
N LYS A 86 -11.97 17.60 18.96
CA LYS A 86 -10.94 18.62 18.69
C LYS A 86 -9.57 18.02 18.35
N ALA A 87 -9.19 16.91 19.00
CA ALA A 87 -7.95 16.21 18.67
C ALA A 87 -7.98 15.68 17.22
N LYS A 88 -9.11 15.13 16.76
CA LYS A 88 -9.29 14.67 15.38
C LYS A 88 -9.24 15.83 14.39
N GLU A 89 -9.92 16.94 14.68
CA GLU A 89 -9.87 18.16 13.85
C GLU A 89 -8.45 18.71 13.73
N GLU A 90 -7.72 18.79 14.85
CA GLU A 90 -6.35 19.27 14.88
C GLU A 90 -5.39 18.34 14.14
N GLU A 91 -5.52 17.02 14.33
CA GLU A 91 -4.74 16.00 13.61
C GLU A 91 -4.95 16.12 12.09
N PHE A 92 -6.21 16.20 11.65
CA PHE A 92 -6.56 16.36 10.23
C PHE A 92 -5.93 17.62 9.64
N ARG A 93 -6.11 18.76 10.29
CA ARG A 93 -5.54 20.05 9.85
C ARG A 93 -4.01 20.01 9.80
N ASN A 94 -3.37 19.41 10.81
CA ASN A 94 -1.90 19.33 10.84
C ASN A 94 -1.37 18.37 9.76
N ARG A 95 -2.07 17.26 9.50
CA ARG A 95 -1.75 16.35 8.38
C ARG A 95 -1.90 17.04 7.03
N GLN A 96 -2.99 17.80 6.81
CA GLN A 96 -3.16 18.58 5.59
C GLN A 96 -2.01 19.56 5.35
N LYS A 97 -1.61 20.33 6.37
CA LYS A 97 -0.45 21.24 6.27
C LYS A 97 0.85 20.50 5.95
N ALA A 98 1.07 19.33 6.55
CA ALA A 98 2.25 18.51 6.27
C ALA A 98 2.25 18.00 4.81
N MET A 99 1.08 17.59 4.31
CA MET A 99 0.89 17.19 2.91
C MET A 99 1.09 18.35 1.94
N GLU A 100 0.57 19.54 2.23
CA GLU A 100 0.80 20.75 1.41
C GLU A 100 2.28 21.14 1.36
N ALA A 101 3.00 21.03 2.48
CA ALA A 101 4.44 21.25 2.52
C ALA A 101 5.20 20.20 1.69
N TYR A 102 4.77 18.94 1.78
CA TYR A 102 5.29 17.84 0.96
C TYR A 102 5.09 18.10 -0.54
N HIS A 103 3.87 18.44 -0.98
CA HIS A 103 3.58 18.73 -2.38
C HIS A 103 4.39 19.91 -2.91
N ARG A 104 4.60 20.95 -2.09
CA ARG A 104 5.50 22.07 -2.46
C ARG A 104 6.94 21.61 -2.65
N LYS A 105 7.44 20.70 -1.80
CA LYS A 105 8.80 20.15 -1.90
C LYS A 105 8.98 19.27 -3.14
N THR A 106 7.97 18.49 -3.52
CA THR A 106 8.04 17.57 -4.65
C THR A 106 7.59 18.19 -5.97
N ALA A 107 7.00 19.39 -5.95
CA ALA A 107 6.45 20.08 -7.12
C ALA A 107 7.45 20.23 -8.27
N SER A 108 8.72 20.53 -7.99
CA SER A 108 9.74 20.71 -9.02
C SER A 108 9.99 19.41 -9.81
N ALA A 109 10.21 18.30 -9.11
CA ALA A 109 10.42 16.99 -9.75
C ALA A 109 9.18 16.53 -10.51
N ARG A 110 7.99 16.76 -9.94
CA ARG A 110 6.71 16.51 -10.61
C ARG A 110 6.58 17.32 -11.90
N ARG A 111 6.94 18.61 -11.88
CA ARG A 111 6.87 19.49 -13.05
C ARG A 111 7.76 19.00 -14.18
N PHE A 112 9.01 18.63 -13.89
CA PHE A 112 9.90 18.06 -14.91
C PHE A 112 9.37 16.77 -15.51
N TRP A 113 8.76 15.92 -14.67
CA TRP A 113 8.10 14.71 -15.15
C TRP A 113 6.90 15.02 -16.05
N GLU A 114 6.05 15.97 -15.68
CA GLU A 114 4.91 16.40 -16.49
C GLU A 114 5.37 17.04 -17.82
N GLU A 115 6.39 17.89 -17.82
CA GLU A 115 7.00 18.47 -19.04
C GLU A 115 7.59 17.39 -19.97
N TYR A 116 8.14 16.30 -19.39
CA TYR A 116 8.60 15.16 -20.18
C TYR A 116 7.43 14.41 -20.82
N LEU A 117 6.35 14.17 -20.07
CA LEU A 117 5.14 13.48 -20.55
C LEU A 117 4.42 14.25 -21.66
N GLU A 118 4.43 15.59 -21.63
CA GLU A 118 3.87 16.42 -22.72
C GLU A 118 4.54 16.14 -24.08
N LYS A 119 5.80 15.69 -24.07
CA LYS A 119 6.55 15.30 -25.28
C LYS A 119 6.37 13.82 -25.63
N HIS A 120 5.86 13.02 -24.70
CA HIS A 120 5.67 11.57 -24.80
C HIS A 120 4.22 11.23 -24.45
N THR A 121 3.29 11.81 -25.21
CA THR A 121 1.87 11.77 -24.88
C THR A 121 1.32 10.34 -24.97
N ALA A 122 0.87 9.83 -23.82
CA ALA A 122 0.11 8.60 -23.78
C ALA A 122 -1.37 8.84 -24.11
N GLU A 123 -2.04 7.79 -24.59
CA GLU A 123 -3.48 7.79 -24.84
C GLU A 123 -4.26 8.19 -23.58
N THR A 124 -5.12 9.20 -23.69
CA THR A 124 -5.98 9.61 -22.57
C THR A 124 -7.21 8.70 -22.50
N ILE A 125 -7.50 8.17 -21.32
CA ILE A 125 -8.69 7.34 -21.08
C ILE A 125 -9.71 8.17 -20.32
N THR A 126 -10.88 8.37 -20.93
CA THR A 126 -12.04 8.95 -20.25
C THR A 126 -13.00 7.83 -19.91
N PHE A 127 -13.14 7.53 -18.62
CA PHE A 127 -14.07 6.52 -18.12
C PHE A 127 -14.69 7.01 -16.82
N ASP A 128 -16.02 7.18 -16.81
CA ASP A 128 -16.74 7.65 -15.63
C ASP A 128 -16.94 6.52 -14.62
N TRP A 129 -15.84 6.15 -13.96
CA TRP A 129 -15.80 5.08 -12.97
C TRP A 129 -16.67 5.39 -11.74
N LYS A 130 -16.98 6.66 -11.47
CA LYS A 130 -17.78 7.08 -10.31
C LYS A 130 -19.21 6.56 -10.39
N THR A 131 -19.71 6.29 -11.60
CA THR A 131 -21.01 5.63 -11.83
C THR A 131 -21.09 4.21 -11.29
N LEU A 132 -19.93 3.58 -10.99
CA LEU A 132 -19.86 2.22 -10.46
C LEU A 132 -19.87 2.17 -8.92
N LEU A 133 -19.83 3.32 -8.25
CA LEU A 133 -19.83 3.41 -6.79
C LEU A 133 -21.16 2.94 -6.18
N GLY A 134 -21.10 2.45 -4.94
CA GLY A 134 -22.28 2.03 -4.19
C GLY A 134 -22.69 0.58 -4.47
N THR A 135 -23.98 0.27 -4.45
CA THR A 135 -24.45 -1.12 -4.60
C THR A 135 -24.41 -1.54 -6.07
N PRO A 136 -23.77 -2.68 -6.42
CA PRO A 136 -23.76 -3.18 -7.79
C PRO A 136 -25.17 -3.31 -8.39
N PRO A 137 -25.38 -2.89 -9.66
CA PRO A 137 -26.67 -3.05 -10.33
C PRO A 137 -27.13 -4.51 -10.34
N GLY A 138 -28.35 -4.77 -9.86
CA GLY A 138 -28.92 -6.12 -9.82
C GLY A 138 -28.39 -7.03 -8.70
N GLN A 139 -27.55 -6.53 -7.79
CA GLN A 139 -27.17 -7.29 -6.59
C GLN A 139 -28.42 -7.58 -5.74
N LYS A 140 -28.71 -8.87 -5.57
CA LYS A 140 -29.83 -9.33 -4.74
C LYS A 140 -29.53 -9.13 -3.26
N PRO A 141 -30.54 -9.03 -2.38
CA PRO A 141 -30.35 -9.11 -0.94
C PRO A 141 -29.60 -10.40 -0.54
N PRO A 142 -28.88 -10.39 0.59
CA PRO A 142 -28.19 -11.58 1.09
C PRO A 142 -29.16 -12.73 1.37
N LYS A 143 -28.65 -13.96 1.30
CA LYS A 143 -29.41 -15.14 1.75
C LYS A 143 -29.82 -14.97 3.22
N ALA A 144 -31.05 -15.34 3.54
CA ALA A 144 -31.48 -15.42 4.94
C ALA A 144 -30.88 -16.66 5.61
N PHE A 145 -30.03 -16.46 6.62
CA PHE A 145 -29.47 -17.51 7.44
C PHE A 145 -30.25 -17.64 8.75
N SER A 146 -30.50 -18.86 9.22
CA SER A 146 -31.13 -19.14 10.52
C SER A 146 -30.17 -19.02 11.71
N TYR A 147 -28.92 -18.62 11.45
CA TYR A 147 -27.83 -18.53 12.42
C TYR A 147 -26.96 -17.32 12.11
N LYS A 148 -26.31 -16.75 13.13
CA LYS A 148 -25.36 -15.65 12.98
C LYS A 148 -23.92 -16.13 12.79
N ASN A 149 -23.50 -17.07 13.63
CA ASN A 149 -22.16 -17.64 13.59
C ASN A 149 -22.26 -19.06 13.08
N ALA A 150 -21.48 -19.37 12.05
CA ALA A 150 -21.43 -20.71 11.49
C ALA A 150 -20.58 -21.62 12.38
N ARG A 151 -21.16 -22.74 12.82
CA ARG A 151 -20.57 -23.70 13.77
C ARG A 151 -20.42 -25.11 13.19
N THR A 152 -21.04 -25.39 12.05
CA THR A 152 -20.89 -26.66 11.33
C THR A 152 -20.18 -26.46 10.00
N THR A 153 -19.67 -27.55 9.42
CA THR A 153 -19.02 -27.54 8.11
C THR A 153 -19.98 -27.08 7.00
N GLU A 154 -21.25 -27.47 7.07
CA GLU A 154 -22.29 -27.03 6.13
C GLU A 154 -22.53 -25.53 6.27
N GLN A 155 -22.66 -25.03 7.49
CA GLN A 155 -22.84 -23.59 7.74
C GLN A 155 -21.65 -22.77 7.24
N TRP A 156 -20.42 -23.25 7.42
CA TRP A 156 -19.21 -22.61 6.88
C TRP A 156 -19.23 -22.59 5.35
N LYS A 157 -19.66 -23.69 4.73
CA LYS A 157 -19.78 -23.76 3.28
C LYS A 157 -20.80 -22.76 2.75
N GLU A 158 -21.98 -22.69 3.37
CA GLU A 158 -23.04 -21.78 2.94
C GLU A 158 -22.65 -20.30 3.11
N CYS A 159 -22.08 -19.92 4.27
CA CYS A 159 -21.59 -18.56 4.48
C CYS A 159 -20.47 -18.20 3.49
N GLY A 160 -19.54 -19.13 3.28
CA GLY A 160 -18.44 -18.95 2.33
C GLY A 160 -18.94 -18.81 0.89
N GLU A 161 -19.94 -19.58 0.47
CA GLU A 161 -20.54 -19.47 -0.87
C GLU A 161 -21.25 -18.13 -1.08
N GLU A 162 -22.01 -17.67 -0.09
CA GLU A 162 -22.64 -16.36 -0.14
C GLU A 162 -21.60 -15.24 -0.20
N LEU A 163 -20.57 -15.28 0.65
CA LEU A 163 -19.48 -14.29 0.62
C LEU A 163 -18.81 -14.26 -0.76
N LYS A 164 -18.46 -15.42 -1.35
CA LYS A 164 -17.89 -15.50 -2.71
C LYS A 164 -18.77 -14.81 -3.74
N LEU A 165 -20.07 -15.05 -3.66
CA LEU A 165 -21.02 -14.47 -4.59
C LEU A 165 -20.95 -12.94 -4.53
N ARG A 166 -21.02 -12.35 -3.33
CA ARG A 166 -21.00 -10.88 -3.14
C ARG A 166 -19.68 -10.24 -3.54
N LEU A 167 -18.57 -10.92 -3.24
CA LEU A 167 -17.24 -10.51 -3.68
C LEU A 167 -17.09 -10.56 -5.20
N LYS A 168 -17.65 -11.59 -5.85
CA LYS A 168 -17.62 -11.75 -7.31
C LYS A 168 -18.50 -10.70 -8.00
N GLU A 169 -19.69 -10.43 -7.48
CA GLU A 169 -20.58 -9.38 -7.98
C GLU A 169 -19.87 -8.02 -8.00
N ASN A 170 -19.24 -7.63 -6.89
CA ASN A 170 -18.50 -6.38 -6.80
C ASN A 170 -17.28 -6.35 -7.74
N LEU A 171 -16.49 -7.44 -7.78
CA LEU A 171 -15.36 -7.53 -8.70
C LEU A 171 -15.80 -7.35 -10.17
N GLN A 172 -16.94 -7.94 -10.55
CA GLN A 172 -17.46 -7.87 -11.91
C GLN A 172 -18.11 -6.53 -12.24
N ALA A 173 -18.80 -5.90 -11.28
CA ALA A 173 -19.51 -4.64 -11.50
C ALA A 173 -18.59 -3.41 -11.38
N LYS A 174 -17.56 -3.47 -10.54
CA LYS A 174 -16.72 -2.32 -10.21
C LYS A 174 -15.33 -2.40 -10.82
N ILE A 175 -14.62 -3.51 -10.60
CA ILE A 175 -13.21 -3.63 -10.97
C ILE A 175 -13.03 -4.04 -12.43
N ALA A 176 -13.83 -5.00 -12.92
CA ALA A 176 -13.71 -5.47 -14.29
C ALA A 176 -13.96 -4.37 -15.35
N PRO A 177 -14.94 -3.46 -15.21
CA PRO A 177 -15.16 -2.38 -16.17
C PRO A 177 -14.01 -1.39 -16.20
N VAL A 178 -13.52 -0.94 -15.04
CA VAL A 178 -12.37 -0.01 -14.99
C VAL A 178 -11.11 -0.67 -15.55
N ALA A 179 -10.80 -1.91 -15.17
CA ALA A 179 -9.64 -2.63 -15.72
C ALA A 179 -9.74 -2.77 -17.25
N LYS A 180 -10.94 -3.05 -17.78
CA LYS A 180 -11.19 -3.13 -19.22
C LYS A 180 -11.02 -1.78 -19.91
N ALA A 181 -11.49 -0.68 -19.31
CA ALA A 181 -11.30 0.67 -19.84
C ALA A 181 -9.81 1.01 -19.99
N TYR A 182 -8.98 0.52 -19.08
CA TYR A 182 -7.51 0.59 -19.16
C TYR A 182 -6.87 -0.54 -19.97
N GLY A 183 -7.61 -1.19 -20.87
CA GLY A 183 -7.07 -2.19 -21.81
C GLY A 183 -6.60 -3.48 -21.15
N MET A 184 -6.91 -3.72 -19.88
CA MET A 184 -6.53 -4.94 -19.19
C MET A 184 -7.46 -6.09 -19.56
N LYS A 185 -6.87 -7.27 -19.77
CA LYS A 185 -7.56 -8.53 -20.01
C LYS A 185 -7.66 -9.31 -18.72
N LYS A 186 -8.74 -10.08 -18.58
CA LYS A 186 -8.94 -10.97 -17.43
C LYS A 186 -8.11 -12.25 -17.61
N ALA A 187 -7.13 -12.47 -16.74
CA ALA A 187 -6.22 -13.63 -16.74
C ALA A 187 -6.51 -14.58 -15.57
N GLY A 188 -7.78 -14.95 -15.41
CA GLY A 188 -8.28 -15.78 -14.32
C GLY A 188 -9.42 -15.12 -13.54
N PRO A 189 -9.98 -15.78 -12.52
CA PRO A 189 -11.14 -15.26 -11.80
C PRO A 189 -10.86 -13.96 -11.04
N LYS A 190 -9.60 -13.75 -10.63
CA LYS A 190 -9.16 -12.71 -9.67
C LYS A 190 -8.03 -11.82 -10.19
N THR A 191 -7.69 -11.94 -11.48
CA THR A 191 -6.46 -11.35 -12.04
C THR A 191 -6.78 -10.59 -13.34
N PHE A 192 -6.25 -9.39 -13.44
CA PHE A 192 -6.30 -8.54 -14.63
C PHE A 192 -4.88 -8.20 -15.04
N VAL A 193 -4.58 -8.30 -16.33
CA VAL A 193 -3.23 -8.07 -16.88
C VAL A 193 -3.32 -7.28 -18.18
N ARG A 194 -2.33 -6.44 -18.43
CA ARG A 194 -2.14 -5.75 -19.70
C ARG A 194 -0.67 -5.86 -20.09
N GLU A 195 -0.43 -6.11 -21.37
CA GLU A 195 0.87 -5.90 -22.00
C GLU A 195 0.70 -4.79 -23.04
N LYS A 196 1.54 -3.76 -22.99
CA LYS A 196 1.62 -2.72 -24.02
C LYS A 196 3.08 -2.26 -24.13
N ASN A 197 3.64 -2.24 -25.34
CA ASN A 197 4.98 -1.70 -25.62
C ASN A 197 6.10 -2.20 -24.68
N GLY A 198 6.11 -3.51 -24.41
CA GLY A 198 7.11 -4.13 -23.54
C GLY A 198 6.89 -3.90 -22.04
N LEU A 199 5.78 -3.28 -21.64
CA LEU A 199 5.39 -3.07 -20.25
C LEU A 199 4.22 -3.97 -19.88
N VAL A 200 4.19 -4.39 -18.62
CA VAL A 200 3.16 -5.22 -18.02
C VAL A 200 2.54 -4.50 -16.83
N SER A 201 1.22 -4.41 -16.82
CA SER A 201 0.42 -3.98 -15.66
C SER A 201 -0.37 -5.17 -15.14
N ARG A 202 -0.40 -5.40 -13.83
CA ARG A 202 -1.19 -6.48 -13.22
C ARG A 202 -1.91 -6.02 -11.97
N ILE A 203 -3.17 -6.43 -11.84
CA ILE A 203 -3.96 -6.35 -10.62
C ILE A 203 -4.41 -7.77 -10.27
N GLN A 204 -4.13 -8.22 -9.06
CA GLN A 204 -4.51 -9.54 -8.59
C GLN A 204 -5.05 -9.48 -7.17
N PHE A 205 -6.22 -10.08 -6.96
CA PHE A 205 -6.77 -10.33 -5.63
C PHE A 205 -6.28 -11.70 -5.13
N ILE A 206 -5.70 -11.72 -3.94
CA ILE A 206 -5.08 -12.89 -3.30
C ILE A 206 -6.05 -13.50 -2.27
N GLY A 207 -6.00 -14.83 -2.12
CA GLY A 207 -6.76 -15.62 -1.13
C GLY A 207 -7.52 -16.82 -1.72
N TYR A 208 -7.85 -17.80 -0.85
CA TYR A 208 -8.72 -19.04 -0.93
C TYR A 208 -8.04 -20.42 -0.75
N PHE A 209 -8.35 -21.28 0.25
CA PHE A 209 -9.55 -22.16 0.41
C PHE A 209 -9.82 -22.68 1.86
N ARG A 210 -9.57 -21.89 2.91
CA ARG A 210 -10.05 -22.23 4.28
C ARG A 210 -11.02 -21.22 4.90
N GLY A 211 -11.22 -20.05 4.29
CA GLY A 211 -11.83 -18.91 4.99
C GLY A 211 -12.93 -18.10 4.31
N GLY A 212 -13.10 -18.09 2.98
CA GLY A 212 -14.26 -17.37 2.39
C GLY A 212 -13.96 -16.07 1.60
N GLY A 213 -12.76 -15.49 1.70
CA GLY A 213 -12.53 -14.11 1.27
C GLY A 213 -11.34 -13.79 0.36
N TYR A 214 -11.10 -12.50 0.16
CA TYR A 214 -9.85 -11.93 -0.34
C TYR A 214 -9.01 -11.45 0.85
N GLU A 215 -7.72 -11.79 0.84
CA GLU A 215 -6.78 -11.53 1.93
C GLU A 215 -5.83 -10.38 1.61
N ALA A 216 -5.59 -10.13 0.33
CA ALA A 216 -4.78 -9.01 -0.12
C ALA A 216 -5.08 -8.69 -1.58
N MET A 217 -4.56 -7.56 -2.05
CA MET A 217 -4.46 -7.23 -3.46
C MET A 217 -3.00 -6.89 -3.78
N THR A 218 -2.49 -7.46 -4.87
CA THR A 218 -1.22 -7.04 -5.46
C THR A 218 -1.47 -6.26 -6.74
N CYS A 219 -0.77 -5.14 -6.88
CA CYS A 219 -0.76 -4.33 -8.08
C CYS A 219 0.69 -3.98 -8.44
N TYR A 220 1.11 -4.25 -9.67
CA TYR A 220 2.45 -3.87 -10.12
C TYR A 220 2.46 -3.47 -11.59
N PHE A 221 3.48 -2.68 -11.92
CA PHE A 221 3.79 -2.23 -13.26
C PHE A 221 5.29 -2.28 -13.49
N CYS A 222 5.72 -3.02 -14.51
CA CYS A 222 7.13 -3.25 -14.81
C CYS A 222 7.34 -3.60 -16.30
N PRO A 223 8.57 -3.54 -16.81
CA PRO A 223 8.93 -4.16 -18.08
C PRO A 223 8.63 -5.65 -18.08
N ILE A 224 8.23 -6.18 -19.23
CA ILE A 224 7.84 -7.58 -19.40
C ILE A 224 8.93 -8.57 -19.02
N TYR A 225 10.20 -8.21 -19.12
CA TYR A 225 11.31 -9.08 -18.76
C TYR A 225 11.55 -9.11 -17.25
N ALA A 226 10.98 -8.18 -16.48
CA ALA A 226 11.21 -8.03 -15.05
C ALA A 226 10.23 -8.85 -14.21
N ILE A 227 10.69 -9.29 -13.04
CA ILE A 227 9.79 -9.87 -12.04
C ILE A 227 8.95 -8.77 -11.36
N GLN A 228 7.94 -9.16 -10.59
CA GLN A 228 7.02 -8.23 -9.91
C GLN A 228 7.65 -7.41 -8.76
N TYR A 229 8.97 -7.54 -8.56
CA TYR A 229 9.70 -6.95 -7.47
C TYR A 229 10.68 -5.91 -8.05
N GLY A 230 10.56 -4.65 -7.61
CA GLY A 230 11.35 -3.53 -8.11
C GLY A 230 10.78 -2.19 -7.65
N ILE A 231 11.62 -1.16 -7.61
CA ILE A 231 11.30 0.13 -6.96
C ILE A 231 10.48 1.10 -7.84
N LEU A 232 10.36 0.83 -9.13
CA LEU A 232 9.84 1.78 -10.12
C LEU A 232 8.36 1.58 -10.46
N SER A 233 7.50 1.32 -9.49
CA SER A 233 6.07 1.06 -9.76
C SER A 233 5.23 2.34 -9.76
N LEU A 234 5.20 3.06 -8.64
CA LEU A 234 4.30 4.20 -8.39
C LEU A 234 4.97 5.25 -7.50
N PRO A 235 4.58 6.54 -7.61
CA PRO A 235 4.94 7.57 -6.64
C PRO A 235 4.52 7.20 -5.21
N GLY A 236 5.25 7.69 -4.21
CA GLY A 236 5.02 7.31 -2.81
C GLY A 236 3.64 7.71 -2.27
N ASP A 237 3.14 8.89 -2.68
CA ASP A 237 1.81 9.37 -2.33
C ASP A 237 0.69 8.56 -2.99
N VAL A 238 0.93 7.94 -4.14
CA VAL A 238 -0.04 7.02 -4.76
C VAL A 238 0.02 5.63 -4.12
N SER A 239 1.24 5.10 -3.92
CA SER A 239 1.44 3.73 -3.43
C SER A 239 1.19 3.55 -1.93
N GLN A 240 1.32 4.60 -1.12
CA GLN A 240 1.18 4.54 0.33
C GLN A 240 0.34 5.69 0.93
N GLY A 241 -0.14 6.64 0.11
CA GLY A 241 -0.92 7.78 0.58
C GLY A 241 -2.39 7.45 0.88
N GLU A 242 -3.23 8.48 0.94
CA GLU A 242 -4.57 8.38 1.56
C GLU A 242 -5.47 7.31 0.93
N TYR A 243 -5.52 7.22 -0.40
CA TYR A 243 -6.34 6.20 -1.07
C TYR A 243 -5.85 4.79 -0.79
N PHE A 244 -4.53 4.57 -0.74
CA PHE A 244 -3.97 3.29 -0.35
C PHE A 244 -4.33 2.95 1.10
N GLN A 245 -4.19 3.90 2.04
CA GLN A 245 -4.54 3.67 3.45
C GLN A 245 -6.03 3.37 3.63
N LYS A 246 -6.93 4.08 2.93
CA LYS A 246 -8.37 3.77 2.92
C LYS A 246 -8.63 2.38 2.33
N MET A 247 -7.99 2.05 1.22
CA MET A 247 -8.08 0.73 0.61
C MET A 247 -7.56 -0.38 1.55
N LEU A 248 -6.46 -0.15 2.29
CA LEU A 248 -5.85 -1.10 3.23
C LEU A 248 -6.63 -1.22 4.56
N ASN A 249 -7.37 -0.20 4.96
CA ASN A 249 -8.17 -0.26 6.17
C ASN A 249 -9.43 -1.12 5.95
N GLY A 250 -9.75 -1.96 6.94
CA GLY A 250 -11.01 -2.72 6.95
C GLY A 250 -11.05 -3.92 6.00
N TRP A 251 -9.91 -4.49 5.61
CA TRP A 251 -9.85 -5.73 4.81
C TRP A 251 -10.60 -6.91 5.46
N GLY A 252 -10.69 -6.96 6.79
CA GLY A 252 -11.41 -8.01 7.52
C GLY A 252 -12.86 -8.25 7.04
N VAL A 253 -13.52 -7.24 6.47
CA VAL A 253 -14.88 -7.34 5.92
C VAL A 253 -14.97 -8.27 4.70
N ILE A 254 -13.86 -8.43 3.97
CA ILE A 254 -13.80 -9.27 2.76
C ILE A 254 -12.93 -10.51 2.94
N GLU A 255 -12.32 -10.73 4.11
CA GLU A 255 -11.39 -11.84 4.42
C GLU A 255 -12.08 -13.11 4.93
N TYR A 256 -13.05 -12.99 5.85
CA TYR A 256 -13.56 -14.10 6.65
C TYR A 256 -15.03 -14.41 6.39
N GLY A 257 -15.36 -15.69 6.24
CA GLY A 257 -16.69 -16.23 5.98
C GLY A 257 -17.21 -17.17 7.09
N MET A 258 -16.79 -16.97 8.34
CA MET A 258 -17.32 -17.73 9.49
C MET A 258 -18.60 -17.12 10.07
N GLU A 259 -18.99 -15.94 9.62
CA GLU A 259 -20.23 -15.27 9.99
C GLU A 259 -21.22 -15.31 8.82
N ALA A 260 -22.51 -15.38 9.13
CA ALA A 260 -23.57 -15.26 8.15
C ALA A 260 -23.51 -13.89 7.48
N VAL A 261 -23.48 -13.88 6.14
CA VAL A 261 -23.45 -12.64 5.36
C VAL A 261 -24.82 -12.00 5.43
N ASP A 262 -24.95 -10.94 6.22
CA ASP A 262 -26.17 -10.15 6.36
C ASP A 262 -26.11 -8.85 5.53
N ALA A 263 -27.17 -8.04 5.60
CA ALA A 263 -27.27 -6.82 4.80
C ALA A 263 -26.17 -5.80 5.15
N ALA A 264 -25.77 -5.72 6.42
CA ALA A 264 -24.71 -4.81 6.88
C ALA A 264 -23.34 -5.26 6.37
N MET A 265 -23.08 -6.58 6.34
CA MET A 265 -21.87 -7.13 5.75
C MET A 265 -21.82 -6.90 4.24
N VAL A 266 -22.93 -7.07 3.52
CA VAL A 266 -23.01 -6.73 2.07
C VAL A 266 -22.71 -5.26 1.82
N GLU A 267 -23.29 -4.35 2.60
CA GLU A 267 -22.99 -2.92 2.52
C GLU A 267 -21.51 -2.63 2.81
N GLY A 268 -20.93 -3.31 3.82
CA GLY A 268 -19.51 -3.24 4.14
C GLY A 268 -18.63 -3.70 2.97
N ILE A 269 -18.96 -4.82 2.32
CA ILE A 269 -18.28 -5.33 1.13
C ILE A 269 -18.36 -4.29 0.01
N ASN A 270 -19.55 -3.74 -0.24
CA ASN A 270 -19.75 -2.74 -1.29
C ASN A 270 -18.87 -1.51 -1.06
N ARG A 271 -18.84 -0.97 0.16
CA ARG A 271 -17.96 0.14 0.53
C ARG A 271 -16.48 -0.19 0.40
N LYS A 272 -16.06 -1.40 0.82
CA LYS A 272 -14.67 -1.83 0.66
C LYS A 272 -14.26 -1.85 -0.81
N PHE A 273 -15.13 -2.31 -1.70
CA PHE A 273 -14.87 -2.26 -3.13
C PHE A 273 -14.93 -0.84 -3.72
N ASP A 274 -15.67 0.09 -3.12
CA ASP A 274 -15.61 1.51 -3.49
C ASP A 274 -14.24 2.12 -3.15
N ASP A 275 -13.67 1.77 -1.99
CA ASP A 275 -12.31 2.19 -1.62
C ASP A 275 -11.27 1.62 -2.62
N ILE A 276 -11.40 0.34 -2.97
CA ILE A 276 -10.51 -0.34 -3.94
C ILE A 276 -10.65 0.30 -5.33
N LEU A 277 -11.88 0.53 -5.79
CA LEU A 277 -12.15 1.17 -7.07
C LEU A 277 -11.56 2.58 -7.11
N THR A 278 -11.76 3.38 -6.07
CA THR A 278 -11.21 4.73 -5.96
C THR A 278 -9.67 4.70 -6.01
N PHE A 279 -9.04 3.83 -5.23
CA PHE A 279 -7.59 3.66 -5.24
C PHE A 279 -7.04 3.31 -6.64
N LEU A 280 -7.70 2.39 -7.33
CA LEU A 280 -7.28 2.00 -8.68
C LEU A 280 -7.53 3.10 -9.72
N ALA A 281 -8.72 3.71 -9.70
CA ALA A 281 -9.17 4.61 -10.75
C ALA A 281 -8.65 6.04 -10.63
N ASP A 282 -8.47 6.57 -9.41
CA ASP A 282 -7.91 7.91 -9.18
C ASP A 282 -6.40 7.89 -8.95
N GLY A 283 -5.84 6.75 -8.51
CA GLY A 283 -4.41 6.63 -8.21
C GLY A 283 -3.66 5.80 -9.24
N VAL A 284 -3.79 4.46 -9.16
CA VAL A 284 -2.88 3.52 -9.81
C VAL A 284 -2.96 3.54 -11.34
N LEU A 285 -4.16 3.38 -11.90
CA LEU A 285 -4.36 3.21 -13.33
C LEU A 285 -4.03 4.47 -14.15
N PRO A 286 -4.38 5.70 -13.70
CA PRO A 286 -3.90 6.91 -14.35
C PRO A 286 -2.38 7.03 -14.40
N GLU A 287 -1.68 6.77 -13.29
CA GLU A 287 -0.21 6.84 -13.27
C GLU A 287 0.44 5.82 -14.20
N TRP A 288 -0.09 4.60 -14.26
CA TRP A 288 0.39 3.60 -15.21
C TRP A 288 0.10 3.98 -16.66
N GLN A 289 -1.05 4.59 -16.94
CA GLN A 289 -1.43 4.97 -18.30
C GLN A 289 -0.50 6.04 -18.87
N LYS A 290 0.07 6.93 -18.04
CA LYS A 290 1.07 7.92 -18.46
C LYS A 290 2.35 7.30 -19.02
N ILE A 291 2.63 6.04 -18.70
CA ILE A 291 3.88 5.36 -19.04
C ILE A 291 3.58 4.34 -20.13
N ASP A 292 3.84 4.71 -21.38
CA ASP A 292 3.44 3.94 -22.54
C ASP A 292 4.58 3.15 -23.19
N SER A 293 5.82 3.31 -22.75
CA SER A 293 7.01 2.68 -23.34
C SER A 293 8.10 2.42 -22.30
N LEU A 294 9.08 1.56 -22.65
CA LEU A 294 10.27 1.35 -21.82
C LEU A 294 11.08 2.63 -21.63
N GLU A 295 11.18 3.47 -22.66
CA GLU A 295 11.89 4.75 -22.60
C GLU A 295 11.28 5.66 -21.53
N THR A 296 9.96 5.82 -21.55
CA THR A 296 9.22 6.59 -20.54
C THR A 296 9.30 5.95 -19.15
N TYR A 297 9.35 4.62 -19.05
CA TYR A 297 9.52 3.91 -17.78
C TYR A 297 10.90 4.17 -17.15
N PHE A 298 11.96 4.23 -17.95
CA PHE A 298 13.33 4.46 -17.52
C PHE A 298 13.77 5.93 -17.55
N ALA A 299 12.88 6.84 -17.98
CA ALA A 299 13.13 8.27 -18.05
C ALA A 299 13.73 8.79 -16.74
N LYS A 300 14.72 9.68 -16.87
CA LYS A 300 15.41 10.25 -15.70
C LYS A 300 14.44 11.07 -14.86
N GLU A 301 13.61 11.86 -15.50
CA GLU A 301 12.59 12.72 -14.92
C GLU A 301 11.60 11.92 -14.08
N ARG A 302 11.20 10.74 -14.57
CA ARG A 302 10.36 9.80 -13.82
C ARG A 302 11.07 9.30 -12.58
N ARG A 303 12.31 8.84 -12.71
CA ARG A 303 13.09 8.32 -11.57
C ARG A 303 13.33 9.38 -10.52
N ASP A 304 13.66 10.61 -10.92
CA ASP A 304 13.82 11.74 -10.02
C ASP A 304 12.51 12.07 -9.29
N TYR A 305 11.36 11.99 -9.98
CA TYR A 305 10.05 12.18 -9.36
C TYR A 305 9.70 11.05 -8.38
N LEU A 306 9.98 9.80 -8.72
CA LEU A 306 9.80 8.67 -7.81
C LEU A 306 10.69 8.82 -6.57
N GLU A 307 11.98 9.12 -6.75
CA GLU A 307 12.93 9.42 -5.66
C GLU A 307 12.43 10.54 -4.75
N ALA A 308 11.99 11.66 -5.33
CA ALA A 308 11.45 12.79 -4.58
C ALA A 308 10.21 12.44 -3.75
N THR A 309 9.46 11.41 -4.16
CA THR A 309 8.20 11.00 -3.51
C THR A 309 8.33 9.76 -2.61
N GLN A 310 9.47 9.06 -2.63
CA GLN A 310 9.71 7.82 -1.86
C GLN A 310 9.44 7.97 -0.36
N LYS A 311 9.78 9.14 0.20
CA LYS A 311 9.57 9.44 1.62
C LYS A 311 8.50 10.50 1.79
N GLY A 312 7.44 10.14 2.52
CA GLY A 312 6.35 11.04 2.85
C GLY A 312 6.72 12.09 3.89
N PRO A 313 5.83 13.07 4.13
CA PRO A 313 6.00 14.01 5.23
C PRO A 313 5.96 13.27 6.57
N ASN A 314 6.51 13.89 7.61
CA ASN A 314 6.37 13.37 8.96
C ASN A 314 4.94 13.57 9.47
N ASP A 315 4.35 12.51 10.01
CA ASP A 315 3.11 12.55 10.74
C ASP A 315 3.26 13.47 11.97
N PRO A 316 2.45 14.54 12.09
CA PRO A 316 2.61 15.53 13.15
C PRO A 316 2.47 14.98 14.57
N ARG A 317 1.80 13.83 14.74
CA ARG A 317 1.55 13.20 16.05
C ARG A 317 2.71 12.30 16.46
N THR A 318 3.27 11.55 15.53
CA THR A 318 4.30 10.53 15.83
C THR A 318 5.71 10.97 15.48
N GLY A 319 5.85 12.02 14.66
CA GLY A 319 7.14 12.46 14.10
C GLY A 319 7.74 11.50 13.08
N ARG A 320 7.06 10.36 12.79
CA ARG A 320 7.51 9.36 11.82
C ARG A 320 7.02 9.70 10.43
N PRO A 321 7.75 9.36 9.35
CA PRO A 321 7.24 9.51 7.99
C PRO A 321 5.90 8.79 7.83
N MET A 322 4.93 9.43 7.17
CA MET A 322 3.63 8.83 6.85
C MET A 322 3.81 7.58 5.95
N TRP A 323 4.82 7.62 5.08
CA TRP A 323 5.36 6.46 4.39
C TRP A 323 6.87 6.63 4.21
N ASN A 324 7.57 5.52 4.14
CA ASN A 324 8.98 5.48 3.80
C ASN A 324 9.23 4.26 2.91
N LEU A 325 9.34 4.50 1.61
CA LEU A 325 9.69 3.46 0.63
C LEU A 325 11.20 3.29 0.49
N ASP A 326 11.98 4.24 0.99
CA ASP A 326 13.42 4.10 1.09
C ASP A 326 13.74 2.98 2.11
N ALA A 327 14.47 1.97 1.65
CA ALA A 327 14.97 0.88 2.48
C ALA A 327 16.15 1.33 3.38
N GLU A 328 16.29 2.62 3.64
CA GLU A 328 17.38 3.28 4.36
C GLU A 328 18.74 2.99 3.69
N GLY A 329 18.74 3.00 2.36
CA GLY A 329 19.92 2.64 1.55
C GLY A 329 20.29 1.16 1.57
N LYS A 330 19.48 0.27 2.17
CA LYS A 330 19.68 -1.17 2.02
C LYS A 330 19.31 -1.59 0.60
N PRO A 331 20.18 -2.32 -0.12
CA PRO A 331 19.82 -2.86 -1.42
C PRO A 331 18.59 -3.75 -1.33
N ASP A 332 17.80 -3.80 -2.41
CA ASP A 332 16.73 -4.79 -2.56
C ASP A 332 17.28 -6.19 -2.26
N PRO A 333 16.63 -6.98 -1.37
CA PRO A 333 17.14 -8.30 -0.98
C PRO A 333 17.36 -9.26 -2.16
N TRP A 334 16.72 -9.00 -3.30
CA TRP A 334 16.86 -9.82 -4.50
C TRP A 334 17.75 -9.18 -5.55
N ARG A 335 18.19 -7.93 -5.36
CA ARG A 335 18.86 -7.11 -6.38
C ARG A 335 18.05 -7.04 -7.68
N ALA A 336 16.72 -7.01 -7.57
CA ALA A 336 15.84 -6.99 -8.73
C ALA A 336 16.03 -5.73 -9.59
N ASP A 337 16.43 -4.62 -8.96
CA ASP A 337 16.78 -3.39 -9.68
C ASP A 337 18.07 -3.55 -10.50
N ASP A 338 19.08 -4.27 -9.98
CA ASP A 338 20.31 -4.52 -10.72
C ASP A 338 20.03 -5.36 -11.98
N TYR A 339 19.13 -6.36 -11.88
CA TYR A 339 18.63 -7.07 -13.06
C TYR A 339 17.86 -6.15 -14.02
N LEU A 340 16.89 -5.39 -13.50
CA LEU A 340 16.02 -4.50 -14.28
C LEU A 340 16.81 -3.48 -15.11
N PHE A 341 17.73 -2.77 -14.45
CA PHE A 341 18.59 -1.77 -15.07
C PHE A 341 19.71 -2.40 -15.89
N GLY A 342 20.25 -3.55 -15.46
CA GLY A 342 21.28 -4.26 -16.20
C GLY A 342 20.82 -4.67 -17.60
N VAL A 343 19.64 -5.28 -17.72
CA VAL A 343 19.04 -5.62 -19.02
C VAL A 343 18.78 -4.37 -19.85
N TRP A 344 18.27 -3.30 -19.24
CA TRP A 344 18.01 -2.04 -19.94
C TRP A 344 19.29 -1.40 -20.49
N ASP A 345 20.35 -1.36 -19.69
CA ASP A 345 21.65 -0.81 -20.09
C ASP A 345 22.25 -1.63 -21.25
N LEU A 346 22.15 -2.97 -21.22
CA LEU A 346 22.57 -3.83 -22.34
C LEU A 346 21.80 -3.55 -23.63
N LEU A 347 20.47 -3.41 -23.55
CA LEU A 347 19.64 -3.11 -24.74
C LEU A 347 19.98 -1.76 -25.38
N ASN A 348 20.47 -0.80 -24.58
CA ASN A 348 20.88 0.53 -25.02
C ASN A 348 22.38 0.64 -25.37
N GLY A 349 23.09 -0.49 -25.49
CA GLY A 349 24.50 -0.52 -25.88
C GLY A 349 25.48 -0.11 -24.78
N LYS A 350 25.02 0.04 -23.53
CA LYS A 350 25.86 0.30 -22.34
C LYS A 350 26.34 -1.01 -21.74
N GLY A 351 27.14 -1.74 -22.52
CA GLY A 351 27.59 -3.09 -22.19
C GLY A 351 28.29 -3.18 -20.83
N THR A 352 29.22 -2.26 -20.56
CA THR A 352 30.03 -2.26 -19.34
C THR A 352 29.16 -2.13 -18.09
N GLU A 353 28.27 -1.14 -18.05
CA GLU A 353 27.35 -0.90 -16.94
C GLU A 353 26.32 -2.01 -16.82
N GLY A 354 25.75 -2.45 -17.94
CA GLY A 354 24.76 -3.52 -17.98
C GLY A 354 25.29 -4.83 -17.41
N TYR A 355 26.48 -5.26 -17.85
CA TYR A 355 27.11 -6.46 -17.32
C TYR A 355 27.49 -6.33 -15.84
N ALA A 356 28.05 -5.19 -15.42
CA ALA A 356 28.42 -4.98 -14.02
C ALA A 356 27.21 -5.11 -13.08
N ARG A 357 26.04 -4.57 -13.47
CA ARG A 357 24.80 -4.73 -12.69
C ARG A 357 24.32 -6.19 -12.66
N LEU A 358 24.33 -6.87 -13.80
CA LEU A 358 23.89 -8.27 -13.87
C LEU A 358 24.81 -9.21 -13.08
N GLU A 359 26.12 -8.95 -13.08
CA GLU A 359 27.10 -9.66 -12.26
C GLU A 359 26.78 -9.49 -10.78
N GLU A 360 26.49 -8.26 -10.32
CA GLU A 360 26.11 -8.01 -8.94
C GLU A 360 24.80 -8.72 -8.57
N CYS A 361 23.81 -8.71 -9.46
CA CYS A 361 22.55 -9.43 -9.27
C CYS A 361 22.75 -10.95 -9.06
N VAL A 362 23.60 -11.57 -9.88
CA VAL A 362 23.90 -13.01 -9.80
C VAL A 362 24.77 -13.30 -8.56
N ARG A 363 25.84 -12.54 -8.36
CA ARG A 363 26.78 -12.71 -7.25
C ARG A 363 26.11 -12.59 -5.90
N HIS A 364 25.17 -11.67 -5.73
CA HIS A 364 24.48 -11.48 -4.45
C HIS A 364 23.65 -12.70 -4.03
N ASN A 365 23.12 -13.44 -5.01
CA ASN A 365 22.17 -14.53 -4.76
C ASN A 365 22.77 -15.93 -4.99
N SER A 366 24.06 -16.05 -5.32
CA SER A 366 24.68 -17.30 -5.80
C SER A 366 24.51 -18.45 -4.81
N ASP A 367 24.90 -18.26 -3.55
CA ASP A 367 24.93 -19.32 -2.54
C ASP A 367 23.51 -19.83 -2.23
N TYR A 368 22.55 -18.91 -2.18
CA TYR A 368 21.15 -19.23 -1.98
C TYR A 368 20.59 -20.00 -3.20
N MET A 369 20.89 -19.52 -4.41
CA MET A 369 20.40 -20.13 -5.66
C MET A 369 21.02 -21.50 -5.92
N GLU A 370 22.30 -21.71 -5.65
CA GLU A 370 22.94 -23.01 -5.78
C GLU A 370 22.28 -24.07 -4.90
N ASN A 371 21.97 -23.73 -3.66
CA ASN A 371 21.26 -24.65 -2.76
C ASN A 371 19.81 -24.86 -3.20
N ARG A 372 19.12 -23.78 -3.58
CA ARG A 372 17.73 -23.84 -4.05
C ARG A 372 17.57 -24.70 -5.30
N LEU A 373 18.51 -24.62 -6.24
CA LEU A 373 18.47 -25.37 -7.50
C LEU A 373 18.88 -26.84 -7.35
N LYS A 374 19.65 -27.20 -6.31
CA LYS A 374 19.87 -28.61 -5.94
C LYS A 374 18.57 -29.26 -5.47
N GLU A 375 17.81 -28.56 -4.62
CA GLU A 375 16.55 -29.07 -4.06
C GLU A 375 15.40 -29.01 -5.08
N PHE A 376 15.36 -27.93 -5.88
CA PHE A 376 14.33 -27.68 -6.89
C PHE A 376 14.94 -27.36 -8.26
N PRO A 377 15.42 -28.37 -9.01
CA PRO A 377 16.08 -28.16 -10.31
C PRO A 377 15.21 -27.44 -11.36
N LYS A 378 13.89 -27.47 -11.19
CA LYS A 378 12.93 -26.81 -12.11
C LYS A 378 12.51 -25.40 -11.66
N ALA A 379 13.08 -24.85 -10.58
CA ALA A 379 12.69 -23.55 -10.03
C ALA A 379 12.85 -22.41 -11.05
N CYS A 380 13.89 -22.45 -11.89
CA CYS A 380 14.11 -21.46 -12.97
C CYS A 380 12.97 -21.41 -14.02
N ASN A 381 12.07 -22.40 -14.03
CA ASN A 381 10.93 -22.49 -14.94
C ASN A 381 9.58 -22.37 -14.20
N ASP A 382 9.60 -22.08 -12.91
CA ASP A 382 8.40 -21.96 -12.09
C ASP A 382 8.12 -20.48 -11.76
N PRO A 383 7.00 -19.90 -12.21
CA PRO A 383 6.68 -18.51 -11.91
C PRO A 383 6.40 -18.24 -10.43
N ARG A 384 6.23 -19.29 -9.62
CA ARG A 384 6.14 -19.18 -8.16
C ARG A 384 7.51 -18.96 -7.51
N ASP A 385 8.60 -19.25 -8.23
CA ASP A 385 9.97 -19.03 -7.78
C ASP A 385 10.61 -17.88 -8.57
N ALA A 386 10.12 -16.67 -8.31
CA ALA A 386 10.50 -15.46 -9.03
C ALA A 386 12.02 -15.19 -8.99
N MET A 387 12.68 -15.54 -7.88
CA MET A 387 14.12 -15.38 -7.73
C MET A 387 14.89 -16.29 -8.68
N ALA A 388 14.55 -17.59 -8.74
CA ALA A 388 15.22 -18.53 -9.64
C ALA A 388 15.02 -18.15 -11.11
N VAL A 389 13.82 -17.66 -11.47
CA VAL A 389 13.53 -17.15 -12.81
C VAL A 389 14.45 -15.98 -13.17
N MET A 390 14.51 -14.96 -12.30
CA MET A 390 15.34 -13.77 -12.52
C MET A 390 16.83 -14.11 -12.56
N TYR A 391 17.30 -14.94 -11.64
CA TYR A 391 18.69 -15.40 -11.57
C TYR A 391 19.11 -16.07 -12.88
N ARG A 392 18.28 -17.01 -13.40
CA ARG A 392 18.56 -17.65 -14.68
C ARG A 392 18.56 -16.64 -15.83
N ASN A 393 17.63 -15.70 -15.85
CA ASN A 393 17.59 -14.68 -16.90
C ASN A 393 18.86 -13.82 -16.89
N ALA A 394 19.32 -13.40 -15.70
CA ALA A 394 20.54 -12.63 -15.55
C ALA A 394 21.76 -13.40 -16.08
N GLN A 395 21.87 -14.69 -15.75
CA GLN A 395 22.94 -15.55 -16.26
C GLN A 395 22.94 -15.64 -17.80
N LEU A 396 21.78 -15.83 -18.42
CA LEU A 396 21.68 -15.88 -19.90
C LEU A 396 22.26 -14.61 -20.53
N PHE A 397 21.90 -13.43 -20.01
CA PHE A 397 22.49 -12.19 -20.52
C PHE A 397 24.01 -12.12 -20.29
N LEU A 398 24.51 -12.57 -19.14
CA LEU A 398 25.95 -12.58 -18.85
C LEU A 398 26.75 -13.48 -19.82
N GLU A 399 26.18 -14.60 -20.27
CA GLU A 399 26.83 -15.50 -21.24
C GLU A 399 27.20 -14.76 -22.56
N THR A 400 26.49 -13.69 -22.92
CA THR A 400 26.79 -12.89 -24.12
C THR A 400 28.09 -12.10 -24.02
N LYS A 401 28.60 -11.86 -22.79
CA LYS A 401 29.83 -11.10 -22.55
C LYS A 401 31.05 -11.73 -23.22
N GLU A 402 31.04 -13.05 -23.36
CA GLU A 402 32.11 -13.85 -23.97
C GLU A 402 32.21 -13.68 -25.49
N ILE A 403 31.18 -13.11 -26.14
CA ILE A 403 31.17 -12.89 -27.59
C ILE A 403 32.06 -11.67 -27.89
N PRO A 404 33.24 -11.80 -28.54
CA PRO A 404 34.18 -10.68 -28.69
C PRO A 404 33.68 -9.61 -29.66
N ASP A 405 32.95 -10.02 -30.70
CA ASP A 405 32.40 -9.14 -31.72
C ASP A 405 31.19 -8.36 -31.19
N ALA A 406 31.27 -7.03 -31.24
CA ALA A 406 30.26 -6.16 -30.63
C ALA A 406 28.88 -6.29 -31.30
N GLN A 407 28.82 -6.46 -32.62
CA GLN A 407 27.55 -6.57 -33.33
C GLN A 407 26.88 -7.92 -33.04
N LYS A 408 27.64 -9.02 -33.14
CA LYS A 408 27.15 -10.36 -32.80
C LYS A 408 26.71 -10.45 -31.34
N ARG A 409 27.43 -9.77 -30.43
CA ARG A 409 27.04 -9.65 -29.03
C ARG A 409 25.70 -8.93 -28.89
N GLN A 410 25.50 -7.82 -29.57
CA GLN A 410 24.25 -7.07 -29.53
C GLN A 410 23.08 -7.89 -30.09
N ASP A 411 23.30 -8.63 -31.18
CA ASP A 411 22.29 -9.52 -31.77
C ASP A 411 21.94 -10.66 -30.81
N ALA A 412 22.93 -11.24 -30.12
CA ALA A 412 22.71 -12.26 -29.09
C ALA A 412 21.92 -11.70 -27.89
N ILE A 413 22.24 -10.50 -27.41
CA ILE A 413 21.48 -9.82 -26.33
C ILE A 413 20.01 -9.67 -26.72
N ARG A 414 19.72 -9.24 -27.97
CA ARG A 414 18.35 -9.11 -28.46
C ARG A 414 17.63 -10.46 -28.54
N GLY A 415 18.31 -11.51 -29.02
CA GLY A 415 17.76 -12.87 -29.06
C GLY A 415 17.38 -13.39 -27.67
N ILE A 416 18.27 -13.21 -26.68
CA ILE A 416 17.99 -13.59 -25.28
C ILE A 416 16.86 -12.76 -24.70
N TYR A 417 16.82 -11.47 -24.98
CA TYR A 417 15.72 -10.61 -24.55
C TYR A 417 14.36 -11.11 -25.07
N GLU A 418 14.26 -11.48 -26.34
CA GLU A 418 13.03 -12.03 -26.92
C GLU A 418 12.63 -13.36 -26.29
N GLU A 419 13.59 -14.24 -26.01
CA GLU A 419 13.37 -15.51 -25.32
C GLU A 419 12.85 -15.29 -23.88
N VAL A 420 13.52 -14.42 -23.13
CA VAL A 420 13.11 -14.04 -21.78
C VAL A 420 11.69 -13.47 -21.80
N CYS A 421 11.40 -12.52 -22.70
CA CYS A 421 10.06 -11.94 -22.84
C CYS A 421 8.99 -13.01 -23.15
N ARG A 422 9.31 -13.99 -24.01
CA ARG A 422 8.40 -15.09 -24.34
C ARG A 422 8.03 -15.91 -23.10
N PHE A 423 9.01 -16.26 -22.26
CA PHE A 423 8.73 -16.93 -21.00
C PHE A 423 7.99 -16.02 -20.02
N MET A 424 8.39 -14.76 -19.90
CA MET A 424 7.82 -13.86 -18.92
C MET A 424 6.35 -13.51 -19.21
N ARG A 425 5.89 -13.59 -20.46
CA ARG A 425 4.46 -13.57 -20.76
C ARG A 425 3.69 -14.68 -20.04
N TYR A 426 4.25 -15.89 -19.95
CA TYR A 426 3.66 -16.94 -19.12
C TYR A 426 3.74 -16.58 -17.63
N TYR A 427 4.88 -16.09 -17.14
CA TYR A 427 5.06 -15.67 -15.75
C TYR A 427 4.00 -14.65 -15.29
N HIS A 428 3.73 -13.65 -16.14
CA HIS A 428 2.75 -12.60 -15.85
C HIS A 428 1.30 -13.03 -16.13
N GLY A 429 1.05 -14.25 -16.63
CA GLY A 429 -0.29 -14.74 -16.95
C GLY A 429 -0.87 -14.18 -18.27
N LEU A 430 -0.02 -13.65 -19.15
CA LEU A 430 -0.38 -13.17 -20.48
C LEU A 430 -0.43 -14.29 -21.53
N ALA A 431 0.30 -15.39 -21.31
CA ALA A 431 0.35 -16.55 -22.19
C ALA A 431 0.19 -17.87 -21.41
N LYS A 432 -0.16 -18.94 -22.15
CA LYS A 432 -0.09 -20.31 -21.60
C LYS A 432 1.36 -20.71 -21.35
N LYS A 433 1.55 -21.75 -20.55
CA LYS A 433 2.89 -22.28 -20.24
C LYS A 433 3.66 -22.58 -21.52
N THR A 434 4.84 -21.99 -21.61
CA THR A 434 5.82 -22.21 -22.67
C THR A 434 7.03 -22.88 -22.03
N GLU A 435 7.50 -23.99 -22.59
CA GLU A 435 8.77 -24.56 -22.17
C GLU A 435 9.91 -23.63 -22.62
N ARG A 436 10.88 -23.38 -21.72
CA ARG A 436 12.12 -22.72 -22.12
C ARG A 436 12.93 -23.74 -22.94
N THR A 437 13.40 -23.30 -24.10
CA THR A 437 14.25 -24.09 -25.00
C THR A 437 15.60 -24.40 -24.38
#